data_AF-A0A4Q2T8J0-F1
#
_entry.id   AF-A0A4Q2T8J0-F1
#
_cell.length_a   1.000
_cell.length_b   1.000
_cell.length_c   1.000
_cell.angle_alpha   90.00
_cell.angle_beta   90.00
_cell.angle_gamma   90.00
#
_symmetry.space_group_name_H-M   'P 1'
#
loop_
_entity.id
_entity.type
_entity.pdbx_description
1 polymer ?
#
loop_
_entity_poly.entity_id
_entity_poly.type
_entity_poly.pdbx_seq_one_letter_code
_entity_poly.pdbx_strand_id
1 'polypeptide(L)'
;MTFDTLGKAALHQMLLTATCRRCGRQAKFVAEDLARVYGSSRNPHTLPFKCTTCDAKDCEVRLMGLPFDRKPDTIIWRPTKGRR
;
A
#
# COMPACT_ATOMS: atom_id res chain seq x y z
N MET A 1 0.06 -18.69 5.57
CA MET A 1 0.14 -18.66 4.10
C MET A 1 1.03 -17.49 3.71
N THR A 2 2.08 -17.71 2.93
CA THR A 2 3.00 -16.65 2.48
C THR A 2 2.72 -16.26 1.04
N PHE A 3 2.67 -14.95 0.76
CA PHE A 3 2.39 -14.38 -0.55
C PHE A 3 3.69 -13.89 -1.20
N ASP A 4 4.62 -14.81 -1.40
CA ASP A 4 6.01 -14.50 -1.79
C ASP A 4 6.17 -14.07 -3.26
N THR A 5 5.07 -14.07 -4.02
CA THR A 5 5.04 -13.68 -5.44
C THR A 5 3.80 -12.85 -5.73
N LEU A 6 3.91 -11.94 -6.69
CA LEU A 6 2.78 -11.13 -7.17
C LEU A 6 1.64 -11.98 -7.72
N GLY A 7 1.94 -13.11 -8.37
CA GLY A 7 0.92 -14.04 -8.88
C GLY A 7 0.09 -14.66 -7.75
N LYS A 8 0.74 -15.15 -6.68
CA LYS A 8 0.02 -15.64 -5.49
C LYS A 8 -0.80 -14.53 -4.84
N ALA A 9 -0.23 -13.33 -4.71
CA ALA A 9 -0.95 -12.20 -4.14
C ALA A 9 -2.18 -11.81 -5.00
N ALA A 10 -2.06 -11.80 -6.32
CA ALA A 10 -3.13 -11.49 -7.26
C ALA A 10 -4.27 -12.53 -7.22
N LEU A 11 -3.95 -13.82 -7.17
CA LEU A 11 -4.94 -14.90 -7.05
C LEU A 11 -5.81 -14.76 -5.79
N HIS A 12 -5.25 -14.19 -4.72
CA HIS A 12 -5.94 -13.93 -3.46
C HIS A 12 -6.46 -12.49 -3.35
N GLN A 13 -6.52 -11.76 -4.47
CA GLN A 13 -7.04 -10.40 -4.56
C GLN A 13 -6.40 -9.44 -3.55
N MET A 14 -5.08 -9.55 -3.35
CA MET A 14 -4.35 -8.75 -2.36
C MET A 14 -4.05 -7.33 -2.89
N LEU A 15 -3.93 -6.40 -1.95
CA LEU A 15 -3.40 -5.06 -2.16
C LEU A 15 -1.98 -4.96 -1.59
N LEU A 16 -1.08 -4.35 -2.36
CA LEU A 16 0.19 -3.84 -1.85
C LEU A 16 0.01 -2.43 -1.33
N THR A 17 0.48 -2.15 -0.12
CA THR A 17 0.71 -0.79 0.38
C THR A 17 2.21 -0.53 0.44
N ALA A 18 2.66 0.51 -0.24
CA ALA A 18 4.03 1.03 -0.16
C ALA A 18 4.03 2.31 0.67
N THR A 19 4.72 2.30 1.81
CA THR A 19 4.84 3.43 2.73
C THR A 19 6.25 4.00 2.64
N CYS A 20 6.41 5.25 2.23
CA CYS A 20 7.71 5.91 2.24
C CYS A 20 8.18 6.11 3.68
N ARG A 21 9.34 5.57 4.05
CA ARG A 21 9.88 5.70 5.42
C ARG A 21 10.35 7.11 5.75
N ARG A 22 10.67 7.93 4.75
CA ARG A 22 11.14 9.30 4.95
C ARG A 22 10.04 10.31 5.24
N CYS A 23 8.91 10.21 4.53
CA CYS A 23 7.84 11.21 4.65
C CYS A 23 6.48 10.62 5.05
N GLY A 24 6.41 9.32 5.33
CA GLY A 24 5.20 8.62 5.82
C GLY A 24 4.06 8.46 4.81
N ARG A 25 4.21 8.98 3.59
CA ARG A 25 3.17 8.89 2.55
C ARG A 25 3.02 7.46 2.06
N GLN A 26 1.79 7.08 1.75
CA GLN A 26 1.43 5.74 1.32
C GLN A 26 0.84 5.75 -0.08
N ALA A 27 1.13 4.71 -0.85
CA ALA A 27 0.49 4.38 -2.11
C ALA A 27 -0.03 2.94 -2.05
N LYS A 28 -1.16 2.68 -2.69
CA LYS A 28 -1.80 1.36 -2.75
C LYS A 28 -1.87 0.88 -4.18
N PHE A 29 -1.62 -0.41 -4.40
CA PHE A 29 -1.58 -1.03 -5.70
C PHE A 29 -2.27 -2.39 -5.65
N VAL A 30 -3.10 -2.68 -6.65
CA VAL A 30 -3.68 -4.03 -6.81
C VAL A 30 -2.54 -4.98 -7.21
N ALA A 31 -2.45 -6.14 -6.57
CA ALA A 31 -1.38 -7.10 -6.86
C ALA A 31 -1.41 -7.58 -8.32
N GLU A 32 -2.61 -7.69 -8.93
CA GLU A 32 -2.78 -8.05 -10.34
C GLU A 32 -2.12 -7.02 -11.27
N ASP A 33 -2.32 -5.72 -11.02
CA ASP A 33 -1.72 -4.66 -11.85
C ASP A 33 -0.19 -4.71 -11.78
N LEU A 34 0.36 -4.92 -10.59
CA LEU A 34 1.80 -5.08 -10.43
C LEU A 34 2.31 -6.36 -11.09
N ALA A 35 1.56 -7.47 -11.05
CA ALA A 35 1.92 -8.70 -11.73
C ALA A 35 1.98 -8.52 -13.25
N ARG A 36 1.05 -7.75 -13.82
CA ARG A 36 1.03 -7.42 -15.26
C ARG A 36 2.24 -6.58 -15.68
N VAL A 37 2.72 -5.69 -14.81
CA VAL A 37 3.85 -4.79 -15.10
C VAL A 37 5.21 -5.45 -14.83
N TYR A 38 5.36 -6.13 -13.69
CA TYR A 38 6.64 -6.66 -13.21
C TYR A 38 6.80 -8.18 -13.36
N GLY A 39 5.75 -8.87 -13.78
CA GLY A 39 5.71 -10.33 -13.90
C GLY A 39 5.23 -11.05 -12.63
N SER A 40 4.44 -12.10 -12.81
CA SER A 40 3.80 -12.85 -11.72
C SER A 40 4.76 -13.54 -10.75
N SER A 41 5.97 -13.89 -11.18
CA SER A 41 6.97 -14.56 -10.34
C SER A 41 7.71 -13.61 -9.39
N ARG A 42 7.51 -12.30 -9.52
CA ARG A 42 8.28 -11.32 -8.77
C ARG A 42 7.85 -11.26 -7.31
N ASN A 43 8.82 -11.14 -6.39
CA ASN A 43 8.54 -10.94 -4.98
C ASN A 43 8.03 -9.50 -4.73
N PRO A 44 6.83 -9.31 -4.15
CA PRO A 44 6.27 -7.97 -3.97
C PRO A 44 7.09 -7.05 -3.08
N HIS A 45 7.81 -7.59 -2.09
CA HIS A 45 8.65 -6.82 -1.16
C HIS A 45 9.97 -6.34 -1.77
N THR A 46 10.30 -6.80 -2.99
CA THR A 46 11.53 -6.43 -3.71
C THR A 46 11.29 -5.43 -4.83
N LEU A 47 10.06 -4.95 -4.99
CA LEU A 47 9.71 -4.02 -6.06
C LEU A 47 10.31 -2.63 -5.81
N PRO A 48 10.88 -1.99 -6.85
CA PRO A 48 11.51 -0.69 -6.72
C PRO A 48 10.45 0.43 -6.70
N PHE A 49 10.05 0.86 -5.50
CA PHE A 49 9.17 2.03 -5.34
C PHE A 49 9.99 3.32 -5.19
N LYS A 50 9.49 4.42 -5.77
CA LYS A 50 10.06 5.77 -5.61
C LYS A 50 8.96 6.72 -5.12
N CYS A 51 9.20 7.42 -4.02
CA CYS A 51 8.26 8.41 -3.52
C CYS A 51 8.24 9.63 -4.45
N THR A 52 7.08 9.96 -5.01
CA THR A 52 6.93 11.10 -5.92
C THR A 52 7.11 12.46 -5.24
N THR A 53 6.99 12.53 -3.90
CA THR A 53 7.11 13.81 -3.18
C THR A 53 8.51 14.13 -2.68
N CYS A 54 9.25 13.13 -2.21
CA CYS A 54 10.59 13.34 -1.64
C CYS A 54 11.71 12.59 -2.37
N ASP A 55 11.38 11.93 -3.48
CA ASP A 55 12.28 11.18 -4.36
C ASP A 55 12.98 9.97 -3.73
N ALA A 56 12.72 9.68 -2.46
CA ALA A 56 13.31 8.56 -1.74
C ALA A 56 12.84 7.20 -2.28
N LYS A 57 13.76 6.23 -2.29
CA LYS A 57 13.50 4.81 -2.64
C LYS A 57 13.29 3.91 -1.41
N ASP A 58 13.40 4.49 -0.22
CA ASP A 58 13.24 3.78 1.03
C ASP A 58 11.75 3.71 1.42
N CYS A 59 11.16 2.53 1.18
CA CYS A 59 9.75 2.26 1.40
C CYS A 59 9.56 0.93 2.14
N GLU A 60 8.60 0.89 3.05
CA GLU A 60 8.07 -0.35 3.60
C GLU A 60 6.94 -0.87 2.71
N VAL A 61 6.97 -2.18 2.40
CA VAL A 61 5.93 -2.83 1.59
C VAL A 61 5.14 -3.81 2.46
N ARG A 62 3.81 -3.70 2.45
CA ARG A 62 2.89 -4.61 3.14
C ARG A 62 1.82 -5.14 2.20
N LEU A 63 1.42 -6.39 2.42
CA LEU A 63 0.30 -7.03 1.73
C LEU A 63 -0.93 -7.04 2.64
N MET A 64 -2.09 -6.72 2.08
CA MET A 64 -3.37 -6.71 2.79
C MET A 64 -4.43 -7.42 1.95
N GLY A 65 -5.19 -8.33 2.58
CA GLY A 65 -6.33 -9.00 1.94
C GLY A 65 -7.54 -8.07 1.82
N LEU A 66 -8.38 -8.32 0.81
CA LEU A 66 -9.73 -7.76 0.73
C LEU A 66 -10.68 -8.52 1.69
N PRO A 67 -11.75 -7.88 2.22
CA PRO A 67 -12.23 -6.56 1.89
C PRO A 67 -11.37 -5.50 2.58
N PHE A 68 -10.79 -4.61 1.78
CA PHE A 68 -10.49 -3.28 2.27
C PHE A 68 -11.86 -2.73 2.61
N ASP A 69 -12.26 -2.85 3.87
CA ASP A 69 -13.36 -2.09 4.41
C ASP A 69 -13.02 -0.66 3.99
N ARG A 70 -13.76 -0.15 3.00
CA ARG A 70 -13.79 1.27 2.67
C ARG A 70 -14.44 1.93 3.88
N LYS A 71 -13.80 1.88 5.04
CA LYS A 71 -13.91 2.96 5.98
C LYS A 71 -13.20 4.09 5.27
N PRO A 72 -13.92 5.07 4.70
CA PRO A 72 -13.27 6.33 4.41
C PRO A 72 -12.46 6.70 5.66
N ASP A 73 -11.27 7.26 5.48
CA ASP A 73 -10.61 8.07 6.50
C ASP A 73 -11.49 9.31 6.79
N THR A 74 -12.75 9.10 7.15
CA THR A 74 -13.62 10.13 7.69
C THR A 74 -13.07 10.42 9.06
N ILE A 75 -12.11 11.34 9.11
CA ILE A 75 -11.76 12.04 10.32
C ILE A 75 -13.04 12.73 10.76
N ILE A 76 -13.76 12.13 11.72
CA ILE A 76 -14.88 12.79 12.39
C ILE A 76 -14.27 13.83 13.34
N TRP A 77 -14.03 15.03 12.82
CA TRP A 77 -13.64 16.17 13.65
C TRP A 77 -14.77 16.47 14.64
N ARG A 78 -14.47 16.40 15.94
CA ARG A 78 -15.40 16.85 16.98
C ARG A 78 -15.06 18.30 17.31
N PRO A 79 -15.96 19.28 17.08
CA PRO A 79 -15.67 20.66 17.44
C PRO A 79 -15.55 20.78 18.98
N THR A 80 -14.50 21.43 19.45
CA THR A 80 -14.34 21.83 20.85
C THR A 80 -14.79 23.29 21.01
N LYS A 81 -15.61 23.59 22.03
CA LYS A 81 -15.89 24.99 22.40
C LYS A 81 -14.58 25.65 22.85
N GLY A 82 -14.15 26.69 22.15
CA GLY A 82 -13.13 27.60 22.68
C GLY A 82 -13.68 28.24 23.95
N ARG A 83 -13.04 28.00 25.09
CA ARG A 83 -13.31 28.81 26.29
C ARG A 83 -12.69 30.19 26.06
N ARG A 84 -13.52 31.22 26.09
CA ARG A 84 -13.12 32.60 26.33
C ARG A 84 -13.42 32.92 27.78
#